data_AF-A0A1F9LZX3-F1
#
_entry.id   AF-A0A1F9LZX3-F1
#
_cell.length_a   1.000
_cell.length_b   1.000
_cell.length_c   1.000
_cell.angle_alpha   90.00
_cell.angle_beta   90.00
_cell.angle_gamma   90.00
#
_symmetry.space_group_name_H-M   'P 1'
#
loop_
_entity.id
_entity.type
_entity.pdbx_description
1 polymer ?
#
loop_
_entity_poly.entity_id
_entity_poly.type
_entity_poly.pdbx_seq_one_letter_code
_entity_poly.pdbx_strand_id
1 'polypeptide(L)'
;MKISEWLDEKEKENGDVSQIVLPADMSFDEAPDETIFFKEVNPCGMLCTENHPFSKVELFGHWYFSSGQDKKAGIHSSKMTWRLFTKDKSLALQTAKEHIEYLTP
;
A
#
# COMPACT_ATOMS: atom_id res chain seq x y z
N MET A 1 -12.52 15.34 -5.57
CA MET A 1 -11.08 15.71 -5.55
C MET A 1 -10.30 14.42 -5.69
N LYS A 2 -9.28 14.38 -6.54
CA LYS A 2 -8.45 13.18 -6.68
C LYS A 2 -7.56 12.99 -5.45
N ILE A 3 -7.17 11.76 -5.16
CA ILE A 3 -6.21 11.40 -4.10
C ILE A 3 -4.92 12.20 -4.27
N SER A 4 -4.42 12.32 -5.49
CA SER A 4 -3.18 13.04 -5.79
C SER A 4 -3.25 14.54 -5.47
N GLU A 5 -4.36 15.20 -5.83
CA GLU A 5 -4.62 16.61 -5.54
C GLU A 5 -4.73 16.84 -4.02
N TRP A 6 -5.44 15.96 -3.33
CA TRP A 6 -5.61 16.03 -1.88
C TRP A 6 -4.28 15.83 -1.14
N LEU A 7 -3.45 14.89 -1.58
CA LEU A 7 -2.11 14.68 -1.02
C LEU A 7 -1.21 15.90 -1.22
N ASP A 8 -1.28 16.55 -2.39
CA ASP A 8 -0.52 17.78 -2.65
C ASP A 8 -0.95 18.94 -1.75
N GLU A 9 -2.23 19.05 -1.42
CA GLU A 9 -2.73 20.03 -0.45
C GLU A 9 -2.20 19.71 0.96
N LYS A 10 -2.26 18.45 1.39
CA LYS A 10 -1.80 18.03 2.72
C LYS A 10 -0.30 18.15 2.90
N GLU A 11 0.48 17.85 1.87
CA GLU A 11 1.94 18.03 1.86
C GLU A 11 2.30 19.52 2.04
N LYS A 12 1.56 20.44 1.40
CA LYS A 12 1.77 21.90 1.58
C LYS A 12 1.41 22.41 2.98
N GLU A 13 0.39 21.83 3.60
CA GLU A 13 -0.07 22.23 4.95
C GLU A 13 0.86 21.73 6.06
N ASN A 14 1.22 20.45 6.04
CA ASN A 14 1.84 19.75 7.18
C ASN A 14 3.19 19.06 6.84
N GLY A 15 3.65 19.12 5.59
CA GLY A 15 4.96 18.65 5.15
C GLY A 15 5.11 17.13 4.96
N ASP A 16 4.57 16.32 5.86
CA ASP A 16 4.68 14.85 5.79
C ASP A 16 3.31 14.17 5.62
N VAL A 17 3.13 13.51 4.48
CA VAL A 17 1.94 12.71 4.15
C VAL A 17 2.26 11.22 4.01
N SER A 18 3.49 10.81 4.32
CA SER A 18 3.98 9.45 4.05
C SER A 18 3.13 8.36 4.71
N GLN A 19 2.59 8.61 5.90
CA GLN A 19 1.78 7.66 6.65
C GLN A 19 0.30 8.07 6.77
N ILE A 20 -0.14 9.04 5.97
CA ILE A 20 -1.48 9.60 6.12
C ILE A 20 -2.58 8.57 5.83
N VAL A 21 -3.69 8.70 6.55
CA VAL A 21 -4.90 7.91 6.31
C VAL A 21 -5.78 8.67 5.34
N LEU A 22 -6.11 8.04 4.20
CA LEU A 22 -7.08 8.61 3.27
C LEU A 22 -8.47 8.68 3.90
N PRO A 23 -9.24 9.74 3.63
CA PRO A 23 -10.67 9.76 3.92
C PRO A 23 -11.38 8.55 3.28
N ALA A 24 -12.35 7.98 3.99
CA ALA A 24 -13.00 6.73 3.59
C ALA A 24 -13.69 6.87 2.23
N ASP A 25 -14.45 7.94 2.04
CA ASP A 25 -15.11 8.31 0.78
C ASP A 25 -14.13 8.36 -0.40
N MET A 26 -12.95 8.96 -0.20
CA MET A 26 -11.94 9.07 -1.25
C MET A 26 -11.29 7.71 -1.59
N SER A 27 -11.08 6.86 -0.59
CA SER A 27 -10.43 5.56 -0.78
C SER A 27 -11.26 4.54 -1.58
N PHE A 28 -12.59 4.72 -1.65
CA PHE A 28 -13.49 3.82 -2.38
C PHE A 28 -13.89 4.33 -3.77
N ASP A 29 -13.74 5.63 -4.03
CA ASP A 29 -14.26 6.28 -5.24
C ASP A 29 -13.24 6.42 -6.37
N GLU A 30 -11.94 6.23 -6.10
CA GLU A 30 -10.87 6.37 -7.11
C GLU A 30 -10.11 5.06 -7.34
N ALA A 31 -10.11 4.61 -8.60
CA ALA A 31 -9.23 3.53 -9.04
C ALA A 31 -7.81 4.08 -9.28
N PRO A 32 -6.75 3.31 -8.97
CA PRO A 32 -5.40 3.71 -9.29
C PRO A 32 -5.19 3.80 -10.80
N ASP A 33 -4.30 4.70 -11.22
CA ASP A 33 -3.87 4.81 -12.61
C ASP A 33 -3.16 3.53 -13.06
N GLU A 34 -2.37 2.92 -12.16
CA GLU A 34 -1.64 1.68 -12.41
C GLU A 34 -1.40 0.90 -11.10
N THR A 35 -1.51 -0.43 -11.13
CA THR A 35 -0.96 -1.31 -10.10
C THR A 35 0.42 -1.79 -10.55
N ILE A 36 1.46 -1.24 -9.95
CA ILE A 36 2.86 -1.46 -10.37
C ILE A 36 3.44 -2.72 -9.75
N PHE A 37 2.97 -3.08 -8.55
CA PHE A 37 3.40 -4.27 -7.83
C PHE A 37 2.23 -4.84 -7.05
N PHE A 38 2.10 -6.16 -7.08
CA PHE A 38 1.19 -6.89 -6.21
C PHE A 38 1.81 -8.25 -5.88
N LYS A 39 1.79 -8.60 -4.60
CA LYS A 39 2.21 -9.91 -4.11
C LYS A 39 1.39 -10.30 -2.90
N GLU A 40 0.89 -11.53 -2.90
CA GLU A 40 0.12 -12.12 -1.81
C GLU A 40 0.77 -13.43 -1.38
N VAL A 41 0.80 -13.68 -0.07
CA VAL A 41 1.21 -14.96 0.51
C VAL A 41 -0.04 -15.75 0.86
N ASN A 42 -0.56 -16.48 -0.14
CA ASN A 42 -1.74 -17.32 0.00
C ASN A 42 -1.38 -18.82 -0.10
N PRO A 43 -1.03 -19.47 1.02
CA PRO A 43 -0.80 -20.92 1.05
C PRO A 43 -2.10 -21.74 1.08
N CYS A 44 -3.24 -21.11 1.37
CA CYS A 44 -4.55 -21.76 1.45
C CYS A 44 -5.16 -22.04 0.06
N GLY A 45 -4.69 -21.33 -0.95
CA GLY A 45 -5.12 -21.46 -2.34
C GLY A 45 -6.22 -20.49 -2.73
N MET A 46 -6.56 -20.49 -4.02
CA MET A 46 -7.42 -19.48 -4.66
C MET A 46 -8.85 -19.40 -4.08
N LEU A 47 -9.36 -20.46 -3.46
CA LEU A 47 -10.72 -20.49 -2.92
C LEU A 47 -10.82 -19.94 -1.48
N CYS A 48 -9.70 -19.68 -0.83
CA CYS A 48 -9.71 -19.07 0.49
C CYS A 48 -10.10 -17.59 0.37
N THR A 49 -11.17 -17.21 1.08
CA THR A 49 -11.70 -15.84 1.10
C THR A 49 -11.28 -15.06 2.35
N GLU A 50 -10.47 -15.67 3.22
CA GLU A 50 -9.91 -15.04 4.40
C GLU A 50 -8.73 -14.12 4.03
N ASN A 51 -8.31 -13.28 4.98
CA ASN A 51 -7.26 -12.31 4.73
C ASN A 51 -5.88 -12.98 4.62
N HIS A 52 -5.07 -12.59 3.65
CA HIS A 52 -3.69 -13.07 3.53
C HIS A 52 -2.73 -11.90 3.58
N PRO A 53 -1.51 -12.09 4.12
CA PRO A 53 -0.47 -11.08 4.00
C PRO A 53 -0.24 -10.74 2.54
N PHE A 54 -0.31 -9.46 2.23
CA PHE A 54 -0.11 -8.94 0.89
C PHE A 54 0.70 -7.66 0.93
N SER A 55 1.24 -7.29 -0.23
CA SER A 55 1.90 -6.02 -0.45
C SER A 55 1.61 -5.55 -1.86
N LYS A 56 1.23 -4.29 -1.99
CA LYS A 56 0.87 -3.67 -3.27
C LYS A 56 1.46 -2.28 -3.41
N VAL A 57 1.73 -1.88 -4.65
CA VAL A 57 2.09 -0.50 -5.02
C VAL A 57 1.17 -0.04 -6.13
N GLU A 58 0.46 1.04 -5.85
CA GLU A 58 -0.51 1.66 -6.75
C GLU A 58 -0.08 3.11 -7.07
N LEU A 59 -0.37 3.57 -8.29
CA LEU A 59 -0.09 4.93 -8.74
C LEU A 59 -1.37 5.78 -8.72
N PHE A 60 -1.29 6.96 -8.12
CA PHE A 60 -2.32 8.00 -8.15
C PHE A 60 -1.66 9.33 -8.57
N GLY A 61 -1.80 9.71 -9.84
CA GLY A 61 -1.07 10.84 -10.41
C GLY A 61 0.44 10.64 -10.31
N HIS A 62 1.11 11.45 -9.48
CA HIS A 62 2.55 11.35 -9.19
C HIS A 62 2.86 10.72 -7.83
N TRP A 63 1.85 10.20 -7.13
CA TRP A 63 1.99 9.56 -5.83
C TRP A 63 1.96 8.05 -5.96
N TYR A 64 2.99 7.40 -5.43
CA TYR A 64 3.03 5.96 -5.24
C TYR A 64 2.49 5.63 -3.85
N PHE A 65 1.47 4.77 -3.82
CA PHE A 65 0.87 4.25 -2.61
C PHE A 65 1.28 2.80 -2.42
N SER A 66 2.21 2.56 -1.50
CA SER A 66 2.55 1.21 -1.04
C SER A 66 1.68 0.87 0.16
N SER A 67 1.04 -0.28 0.16
CA SER A 67 0.26 -0.75 1.30
C SER A 67 0.25 -2.26 1.40
N GLY A 68 -0.03 -2.76 2.60
CA GLY A 68 -0.08 -4.19 2.81
C GLY A 68 -0.27 -4.59 4.25
N GLN A 69 -0.10 -5.90 4.45
CA GLN A 69 0.00 -6.52 5.76
C GLN A 69 1.33 -7.26 5.83
N ASP A 70 2.08 -7.01 6.90
CA ASP A 70 3.37 -7.67 7.09
C ASP A 70 3.20 -9.19 7.13
N LYS A 71 4.08 -9.92 6.44
CA LYS A 71 4.07 -11.38 6.44
C LYS A 71 4.14 -11.98 7.85
N LYS A 72 4.77 -11.30 8.81
CA LYS A 72 4.88 -11.71 10.22
C LYS A 72 3.56 -11.65 10.98
N ALA A 73 2.53 -10.98 10.44
CA ALA A 73 1.21 -10.90 11.04
C ALA A 73 0.55 -12.28 11.22
N GLY A 74 0.97 -13.26 10.41
CA GLY A 74 0.35 -14.57 10.31
C GLY A 74 -0.78 -14.61 9.28
N ILE A 75 -1.05 -15.80 8.75
CA ILE A 75 -2.16 -16.06 7.82
C ILE A 75 -3.49 -15.74 8.52
N HIS A 76 -4.44 -15.11 7.82
CA HIS A 76 -5.77 -14.73 8.31
C HIS A 76 -5.80 -13.66 9.42
N SER A 77 -4.66 -13.07 9.76
CA SER A 77 -4.57 -11.94 10.69
C SER A 77 -5.10 -10.66 10.04
N SER A 78 -5.55 -9.68 10.82
CA SER A 78 -5.85 -8.31 10.36
C SER A 78 -4.90 -7.27 10.96
N LYS A 79 -3.84 -7.72 11.65
CA LYS A 79 -2.86 -6.86 12.33
C LYS A 79 -1.67 -6.53 11.43
N MET A 80 -0.80 -5.62 11.89
CA MET A 80 0.46 -5.24 11.23
C MET A 80 0.26 -4.75 9.78
N THR A 81 -0.84 -4.03 9.55
CA THR A 81 -1.04 -3.29 8.31
C THR A 81 -0.11 -2.10 8.27
N TRP A 82 0.40 -1.79 7.09
CA TRP A 82 1.33 -0.69 6.87
C TRP A 82 0.95 0.03 5.57
N ARG A 83 1.42 1.27 5.45
CA ARG A 83 1.19 2.11 4.29
C ARG A 83 2.38 3.03 4.06
N LEU A 84 2.54 3.53 2.85
CA LEU A 84 3.51 4.56 2.50
C LEU A 84 3.01 5.31 1.27
N PHE A 85 2.87 6.63 1.38
CA PHE A 85 2.81 7.53 0.23
C PHE A 85 4.19 8.12 -0.03
N THR A 86 4.60 8.12 -1.29
CA THR A 86 5.86 8.75 -1.72
C THR A 86 5.78 9.15 -3.19
N LYS A 87 6.55 10.16 -3.59
CA LYS A 87 6.78 10.49 -5.01
C LYS A 87 7.94 9.70 -5.62
N ASP A 88 8.70 8.97 -4.79
CA ASP A 88 9.81 8.13 -5.22
C ASP A 88 9.35 6.69 -5.50
N LYS A 89 9.33 6.33 -6.79
CA LYS A 89 8.98 4.99 -7.26
C LYS A 89 9.87 3.90 -6.68
N SER A 90 11.17 4.15 -6.57
CA SER A 90 12.14 3.17 -6.10
C SER A 90 11.92 2.86 -4.63
N LEU A 91 11.70 3.91 -3.82
CA LEU A 91 11.35 3.76 -2.42
C LEU A 91 10.04 2.97 -2.26
N ALA A 92 9.00 3.32 -3.03
CA ALA A 92 7.71 2.63 -2.97
C ALA A 92 7.84 1.11 -3.23
N LEU A 93 8.59 0.74 -4.27
CA LEU A 93 8.85 -0.65 -4.64
C LEU A 93 9.73 -1.38 -3.63
N GLN A 94 10.77 -0.72 -3.11
CA GLN A 94 11.65 -1.30 -2.11
C GLN A 94 10.87 -1.62 -0.84
N THR A 95 10.14 -0.65 -0.28
CA THR A 95 9.31 -0.84 0.92
C THR A 95 8.31 -1.96 0.72
N ALA A 96 7.62 -2.00 -0.42
CA ALA A 96 6.66 -3.05 -0.71
C ALA A 96 7.27 -4.46 -0.72
N LYS A 97 8.47 -4.62 -1.30
CA LYS A 97 9.19 -5.90 -1.32
C LYS A 97 9.67 -6.29 0.07
N GLU A 98 10.25 -5.38 0.84
CA GLU A 98 10.76 -5.65 2.18
C GLU A 98 9.71 -6.19 3.15
N HIS A 99 8.45 -5.76 3.01
CA HIS A 99 7.35 -6.23 3.86
C HIS A 99 6.79 -7.62 3.51
N ILE A 100 7.11 -8.18 2.34
CA ILE A 100 6.48 -9.41 1.83
C ILE A 100 7.48 -10.48 1.38
N GLU A 101 8.67 -10.09 0.95
CA GLU A 101 9.72 -10.99 0.47
C GLU A 101 10.62 -11.41 1.63
N TYR A 102 10.95 -12.71 1.72
CA TYR A 102 12.04 -13.13 2.58
C TYR A 102 13.34 -12.61 1.97
N LEU A 103 14.03 -11.68 2.64
CA LEU A 103 15.48 -11.65 2.54
C LEU A 103 15.94 -12.96 3.19
N THR A 104 16.14 -14.00 2.39
CA THR A 104 16.87 -15.18 2.85
C THR A 104 18.25 -14.70 3.29
N PRO A 105 18.71 -15.02 4.52
CA PRO A 105 20.08 -14.74 4.92
C PRO A 105 21.09 -15.44 4.01
#